data_AF-A0A9Y2JL41-F1
#
_entry.id   AF-A0A9Y2JL41-F1
#
_cell.length_a   1.000
_cell.length_b   1.000
_cell.length_c   1.000
_cell.angle_alpha   90.00
_cell.angle_beta   90.00
_cell.angle_gamma   90.00
#
_symmetry.space_group_name_H-M   'P 1'
#
loop_
_entity.id
_entity.type
_entity.pdbx_description
1 polymer ?
#
loop_
_entity_poly.entity_id
_entity_poly.type
_entity_poly.pdbx_seq_one_letter_code
_entity_poly.pdbx_strand_id
1 'polypeptide(L)'
;MPDRPFPEPAAPQPEVAALRRERNRWLRREANLALGHDGADAAAAQQARTAHLVLTYALAVIEQRPAVIGSFADLTRQRAAGAETRGSTPARSGTEVRYP
;
A
#
# COMPACT_ATOMS: atom_id res chain seq x y z
N MET A 1 -12.38 -20.97 -48.35
CA MET A 1 -12.18 -20.23 -47.09
C MET A 1 -11.24 -21.06 -46.24
N PRO A 2 -10.00 -20.63 -45.95
CA PRO A 2 -9.17 -21.40 -45.03
C PRO A 2 -9.74 -21.21 -43.63
N ASP A 3 -10.16 -22.31 -43.00
CA ASP A 3 -10.44 -22.39 -41.57
C ASP A 3 -9.18 -21.93 -40.85
N ARG A 4 -9.19 -20.69 -40.36
CA ARG A 4 -8.10 -20.18 -39.52
C ARG A 4 -8.40 -20.72 -38.12
N PRO A 5 -7.60 -21.68 -37.60
CA PRO A 5 -7.78 -22.12 -36.23
C PRO A 5 -7.66 -20.89 -35.32
N PHE A 6 -8.55 -20.80 -34.34
CA PHE A 6 -8.47 -19.76 -33.32
C PHE A 6 -7.06 -19.76 -32.73
N PRO A 7 -6.39 -18.61 -32.60
CA PRO A 7 -5.08 -18.56 -31.99
C PRO A 7 -5.19 -19.14 -30.59
N GLU A 8 -4.37 -20.15 -30.31
CA GLU A 8 -4.28 -20.75 -28.99
C GLU A 8 -3.93 -19.65 -27.98
N PRO A 9 -4.68 -19.53 -26.87
CA PRO A 9 -4.41 -18.47 -25.90
C PRO A 9 -2.98 -18.63 -25.42
N ALA A 10 -2.17 -17.58 -25.63
CA ALA A 10 -0.78 -17.59 -25.21
C ALA A 10 -0.70 -18.00 -23.73
N ALA A 11 0.07 -19.05 -23.45
CA ALA A 11 0.25 -19.52 -22.08
C ALA A 11 0.75 -18.33 -21.23
N PRO A 12 0.14 -18.09 -20.05
CA PRO A 12 0.57 -16.99 -19.19
C PRO A 12 2.05 -17.19 -18.84
N GLN A 13 2.85 -16.17 -19.12
CA GLN A 13 4.29 -16.24 -18.88
C GLN A 13 4.54 -16.59 -17.41
N PRO A 14 5.43 -17.55 -17.10
CA PRO A 14 5.59 -18.07 -15.73
C PRO A 14 6.00 -16.99 -14.73
N GLU A 15 6.74 -15.97 -15.20
CA GLU A 15 7.15 -14.80 -14.44
C GLU A 15 5.95 -13.93 -14.03
N VAL A 16 5.00 -13.70 -14.96
CA VAL A 16 3.76 -12.97 -14.69
C VAL A 16 2.90 -13.72 -13.67
N ALA A 17 2.85 -15.05 -13.76
CA ALA A 17 2.14 -15.87 -12.77
C ALA A 17 2.78 -15.78 -11.38
N ALA A 18 4.11 -15.72 -11.29
CA ALA A 18 4.83 -15.52 -10.03
C ALA A 18 4.53 -14.13 -9.43
N LEU A 19 4.61 -13.08 -10.24
CA LEU A 19 4.30 -11.70 -9.82
C LEU A 19 2.85 -11.56 -9.33
N ARG A 20 1.89 -12.19 -10.00
CA ARG A 20 0.47 -12.21 -9.57
C ARG A 20 0.29 -12.89 -8.22
N ARG A 21 0.98 -14.00 -7.97
CA ARG A 21 0.96 -14.69 -6.66
C ARG A 21 1.54 -13.82 -5.56
N GLU A 22 2.68 -13.17 -5.85
CA GLU A 22 3.34 -12.29 -4.88
C GLU A 22 2.49 -11.05 -4.56
N ARG A 23 1.89 -10.42 -5.58
CA ARG A 23 0.95 -9.31 -5.38
C ARG A 23 -0.20 -9.70 -4.47
N ASN A 24 -0.80 -10.87 -4.71
CA ASN A 24 -1.92 -11.37 -3.90
C ASN A 24 -1.50 -11.68 -2.45
N ARG A 25 -0.26 -12.11 -2.22
CA ARG A 25 0.30 -12.30 -0.88
C ARG A 25 0.37 -10.96 -0.12
N TRP A 26 0.90 -9.92 -0.76
CA TRP A 26 0.98 -8.58 -0.16
C TRP A 26 -0.38 -7.93 0.07
N LEU A 27 -1.33 -8.13 -0.86
CA LEU A 27 -2.71 -7.66 -0.69
C LEU A 27 -3.38 -8.28 0.55
N ARG A 28 -3.20 -9.59 0.76
CA ARG A 28 -3.72 -10.28 1.97
C ARG A 28 -3.07 -9.74 3.23
N ARG A 29 -1.76 -9.51 3.20
CA ARG A 29 -1.03 -8.92 4.33
C ARG A 29 -1.51 -7.50 4.64
N GLU A 30 -1.73 -6.67 3.62
CA GLU A 30 -2.31 -5.34 3.78
C GLU A 30 -3.69 -5.41 4.46
N ALA A 31 -4.55 -6.34 4.03
CA ALA A 31 -5.87 -6.54 4.63
C ALA A 31 -5.79 -7.01 6.10
N ASN A 32 -4.91 -7.96 6.42
CA ASN A 32 -4.72 -8.46 7.79
C ASN A 32 -4.23 -7.36 8.73
N LEU A 33 -3.32 -6.50 8.26
CA LEU A 33 -2.82 -5.35 8.99
C LEU A 33 -3.92 -4.30 9.20
N ALA A 34 -4.75 -4.03 8.19
CA ALA A 34 -5.88 -3.10 8.29
C ALA A 34 -6.95 -3.59 9.29
N LEU A 35 -7.14 -4.91 9.41
CA LEU A 35 -8.04 -5.55 10.37
C LEU A 35 -7.45 -5.66 11.79
N GLY A 36 -6.22 -5.15 12.01
CA GLY A 36 -5.54 -5.22 13.29
C GLY A 36 -5.14 -6.64 13.73
N HIS A 37 -5.22 -7.62 12.84
CA HIS A 37 -4.90 -9.02 13.15
C HIS A 37 -3.39 -9.24 13.36
N ASP A 38 -2.56 -8.43 12.70
CA ASP A 38 -1.09 -8.48 12.79
C ASP A 38 -0.51 -7.38 13.70
N GLY A 39 -1.36 -6.72 14.50
CA GLY A 39 -0.99 -5.53 15.28
C GLY A 39 -0.97 -4.25 14.43
N ALA A 40 -1.31 -3.12 15.05
CA ALA A 40 -1.33 -1.81 14.38
C ALA A 40 0.09 -1.25 14.17
N ASP A 41 0.93 -1.96 13.42
CA ASP A 41 2.23 -1.44 12.98
C ASP A 41 2.06 -0.65 11.66
N ALA A 42 2.05 0.67 11.80
CA ALA A 42 1.94 1.59 10.67
C ALA A 42 3.09 1.41 9.66
N ALA A 43 4.29 0.99 10.10
CA ALA A 43 5.40 0.73 9.19
C ALA A 43 5.17 -0.54 8.38
N ALA A 44 4.69 -1.62 9.01
CA ALA A 44 4.32 -2.85 8.31
C ALA A 44 3.16 -2.62 7.33
N ALA A 45 2.14 -1.85 7.72
CA ALA A 45 1.01 -1.49 6.85
C ALA A 45 1.48 -0.71 5.62
N GLN A 46 2.37 0.27 5.83
CA GLN A 46 2.97 1.04 4.75
C GLN A 46 3.81 0.18 3.81
N GLN A 47 4.61 -0.74 4.35
CA GLN A 47 5.42 -1.67 3.57
C GLN A 47 4.54 -2.57 2.71
N ALA A 48 3.48 -3.14 3.30
CA ALA A 48 2.57 -4.04 2.59
C ALA A 48 1.85 -3.34 1.44
N ARG A 49 1.35 -2.12 1.68
CA ARG A 49 0.72 -1.30 0.65
C ARG A 49 1.71 -0.92 -0.46
N THR A 50 2.93 -0.52 -0.11
CA THR A 50 3.96 -0.16 -1.09
C THR A 50 4.30 -1.35 -1.99
N ALA A 51 4.51 -2.54 -1.41
CA ALA A 51 4.81 -3.76 -2.16
C ALA A 51 3.65 -4.15 -3.10
N HIS A 52 2.40 -4.13 -2.61
CA HIS A 52 1.20 -4.37 -3.41
C HIS A 52 1.13 -3.45 -4.64
N LEU A 53 1.39 -2.15 -4.47
CA LEU A 53 1.33 -1.18 -5.56
C LEU A 53 2.47 -1.31 -6.56
N VAL A 54 3.70 -1.55 -6.11
CA VAL A 54 4.85 -1.81 -7.00
C VAL A 54 4.59 -3.03 -7.88
N LEU A 55 4.07 -4.11 -7.31
CA LEU A 55 3.74 -5.32 -8.05
C LEU A 55 2.57 -5.11 -9.03
N THR A 56 1.60 -4.26 -8.67
CA THR A 56 0.50 -3.87 -9.55
C THR A 56 1.02 -3.07 -10.75
N TYR A 57 1.94 -2.13 -10.52
CA TYR A 57 2.58 -1.38 -11.59
C TYR A 57 3.42 -2.27 -12.51
N ALA A 58 4.27 -3.13 -11.95
CA ALA A 58 5.10 -4.05 -12.72
C ALA A 58 4.25 -4.95 -13.63
N LEU A 59 3.15 -5.50 -13.09
CA LEU A 59 2.21 -6.29 -13.88
C LEU A 59 1.55 -5.47 -14.99
N ALA A 60 1.16 -4.23 -14.73
CA ALA A 60 0.57 -3.37 -15.75
C ALA A 60 1.54 -3.04 -16.89
N VAL A 61 2.81 -2.82 -16.58
CA VAL A 61 3.88 -2.62 -17.58
C VAL A 61 4.05 -3.87 -18.44
N ILE A 62 4.18 -5.04 -17.82
CA ILE A 62 4.39 -6.31 -18.55
C ILE A 62 3.17 -6.66 -19.42
N GLU A 63 1.97 -6.43 -18.90
CA GLU A 63 0.71 -6.73 -19.58
C GLU A 63 0.28 -5.65 -20.58
N GLN A 64 1.04 -4.54 -20.69
CA GLN A 64 0.71 -3.37 -21.50
C GLN A 64 -0.70 -2.84 -21.23
N ARG A 65 -1.13 -2.90 -19.96
CA ARG A 65 -2.45 -2.43 -19.52
C ARG A 65 -2.31 -1.11 -18.78
N PRO A 66 -3.27 -0.19 -18.93
CA PRO A 66 -3.27 1.01 -18.10
C PRO A 66 -3.41 0.60 -16.61
N ALA A 67 -2.38 0.91 -15.82
CA ALA A 67 -2.44 0.77 -14.37
C ALA A 67 -3.19 1.97 -13.80
N VAL A 68 -4.41 1.77 -13.28
CA VAL A 68 -5.03 2.79 -12.42
C VAL A 68 -4.52 2.56 -11.01
N ILE A 69 -3.43 3.23 -10.68
CA ILE A 69 -2.87 3.26 -9.33
C ILE A 69 -3.28 4.59 -8.72
N GLY A 70 -4.03 4.55 -7.61
CA GLY A 70 -4.24 5.74 -6.79
C GLY A 70 -2.87 6.33 -6.43
N SER A 71 -2.72 7.65 -6.58
CA SER A 71 -1.42 8.34 -6.62
C SER A 71 -0.42 7.82 -5.58
N PHE A 72 0.80 7.51 -6.03
CA PHE A 72 1.90 7.13 -5.15
C PHE A 72 2.20 8.20 -4.09
N ALA A 73 1.86 9.47 -4.36
CA ALA A 73 1.99 10.58 -3.42
C ALA A 73 1.06 10.49 -2.21
N ASP A 74 -0.06 9.76 -2.31
CA ASP A 74 -0.97 9.55 -1.17
C ASP A 74 -0.36 8.58 -0.13
N LEU A 75 0.59 7.74 -0.56
CA LEU A 75 1.28 6.78 0.30
C LEU A 75 2.23 7.45 1.28
N THR A 76 2.89 8.54 0.90
CA THR A 76 3.84 9.24 1.77
C THR A 76 3.15 10.26 2.66
N ARG A 77 1.99 10.78 2.26
CA ARG A 77 1.22 11.78 3.03
C ARG A 77 0.61 11.25 4.32
N GLN A 78 0.16 9.98 4.39
CA GLN A 78 -0.37 9.42 5.65
C GLN A 78 0.66 9.42 6.80
N ARG A 79 1.97 9.38 6.50
CA ARG A 79 3.03 9.47 7.51
C ARG A 79 3.18 10.88 8.10
N ALA A 80 2.93 11.93 7.32
CA ALA A 80 3.06 13.31 7.78
C ALA A 80 1.95 13.69 8.78
N ALA A 81 0.71 13.27 8.52
CA ALA A 81 -0.43 13.57 9.39
C ALA A 81 -0.37 12.87 10.78
N GLY A 82 0.40 11.78 10.92
CA GLY A 82 0.59 11.07 12.20
C GLY A 82 1.77 11.58 13.04
N ALA A 83 2.60 12.48 12.50
CA ALA A 83 3.76 13.04 13.19
C ALA A 83 3.46 14.39 13.88
N GLU A 84 2.46 15.14 13.41
CA GLU A 84 2.11 16.45 14.00
C GLU A 84 1.28 16.36 15.29
N THR A 85 0.61 15.24 15.56
CA THR A 85 -0.27 15.11 16.76
C THR A 85 0.46 14.67 18.04
N ARG A 86 1.79 14.50 18.02
CA ARG A 86 2.62 14.15 19.20
C ARG A 86 3.57 15.26 19.65
N GLY A 87 3.26 16.51 19.31
CA GLY A 87 4.11 17.68 19.60
C GLY A 87 3.51 18.78 20.48
N SER A 88 2.26 18.69 20.94
CA SER A 88 1.66 19.72 21.82
C SER A 88 1.37 19.18 23.22
N THR A 89 2.42 19.10 24.02
CA THR A 89 2.28 19.20 25.48
C THR A 89 2.32 20.69 25.83
N PRO A 90 1.21 21.34 26.23
CA PRO A 90 1.33 22.62 26.91
C PRO A 90 1.93 22.33 28.29
N ALA A 91 3.20 22.70 28.46
CA ALA A 91 3.85 22.70 29.75
C ALA A 91 3.11 23.66 30.69
N ARG A 92 2.61 23.08 31.78
CA ARG A 92 2.17 23.68 33.03
C ARG A 92 2.94 24.98 33.34
N SER A 93 2.24 26.08 33.56
CA SER A 93 2.72 27.20 34.38
C SER A 93 1.59 27.62 35.31
N GLY A 94 1.47 26.87 36.41
CA GLY A 94 0.79 27.33 37.61
C GLY A 94 1.83 27.95 38.52
N THR A 95 1.82 29.28 38.63
CA THR A 95 2.39 29.99 39.77
C THR A 95 1.25 30.79 40.38
N GLU A 96 0.64 30.15 41.37
CA GLU A 96 -0.20 30.77 42.38
C GLU A 96 0.66 31.78 43.16
N VAL A 97 0.34 33.06 43.08
CA VAL A 97 0.82 34.08 44.03
C VAL A 97 -0.41 34.83 44.52
N ARG A 98 -0.79 34.53 45.76
CA ARG A 98 -1.90 35.11 46.50
C ARG A 98 -1.33 36.15 47.48
N TYR A 99 -1.83 37.39 47.38
CA TYR A 99 -1.83 38.46 48.41
C TYR A 99 -3.17 39.20 48.21
N PRO A 100 -3.82 39.79 49.24
CA PRO A 100 -3.26 40.49 50.41
C PRO A 100 -3.29 39.73 51.74
#